data_AF-A0AAU9RTI4-F1
#
_entry.id   AF-A0AAU9RTI4-F1
#
_cell.length_a   1.000
_cell.length_b   1.000
_cell.length_c   1.000
_cell.angle_alpha   90.00
_cell.angle_beta   90.00
_cell.angle_gamma   90.00
#
_symmetry.space_group_name_H-M   'P 1'
#
loop_
_entity.id
_entity.type
_entity.pdbx_description
1 polymer ?
#
loop_
_entity_poly.entity_id
_entity_poly.type
_entity_poly.pdbx_seq_one_letter_code
_entity_poly.pdbx_strand_id
1 'polypeptide(L)'
;MMTHSFPKGLHSFYIRIYKIVDDSSNNTSIVWDLKKLCKEFLPKYVGLGRNYLHFVLELQYRGFERVNGSGQLEFGYENFVRGQPHRLRKMALQLEHCSMQKHKVFNSFPPQFGLVNRLWSYILSREGSSRDTLWASLSNNSLSSISDLLKHCTFQVTEKGQYKEEFVTAGRVPLSEISLKTMESKLVPNLFFAGEVLHVDGV
;
A
#
# COMPACT_ATOMS: atom_id res chain seq x y z
N MET A 1 16.48 -15.19 21.12
CA MET A 1 16.00 -13.96 20.44
C MET A 1 14.73 -14.30 19.69
N MET A 2 13.55 -13.81 20.12
CA MET A 2 12.31 -14.04 19.39
C MET A 2 12.34 -13.25 18.08
N THR A 3 12.30 -13.95 16.94
CA THR A 3 12.20 -13.36 15.61
C THR A 3 10.76 -12.90 15.38
N HIS A 4 10.37 -11.81 16.03
CA HIS A 4 9.07 -11.24 15.73
C HIS A 4 9.08 -10.68 14.30
N SER A 5 8.26 -11.27 13.43
CA SER A 5 8.03 -10.75 12.08
C SER A 5 7.34 -9.39 12.16
N PHE A 6 7.97 -8.35 11.60
CA PHE A 6 7.38 -7.01 11.52
C PHE A 6 6.39 -6.92 10.34
N PRO A 7 5.33 -6.09 10.45
CA PRO A 7 4.47 -5.80 9.32
C PRO A 7 5.26 -5.29 8.10
N LYS A 8 4.93 -5.78 6.91
CA LYS A 8 5.52 -5.31 5.64
C LYS A 8 5.18 -3.81 5.44
N GLY A 9 6.16 -3.05 4.95
CA GLY A 9 6.01 -1.61 4.66
C GLY A 9 6.14 -0.67 5.87
N LEU A 10 6.44 -1.18 7.07
CA LEU A 10 6.58 -0.36 8.26
C LEU A 10 7.83 0.54 8.17
N HIS A 11 7.68 1.85 8.44
CA HIS A 11 8.79 2.80 8.43
C HIS A 11 9.91 2.33 9.39
N SER A 12 11.17 2.43 8.92
CA SER A 12 12.34 1.88 9.62
C SER A 12 12.52 2.44 11.04
N PHE A 13 12.05 3.66 11.29
CA PHE A 13 11.99 4.27 12.62
C PHE A 13 11.28 3.38 13.64
N TYR A 14 10.07 2.90 13.37
CA TYR A 14 9.30 2.08 14.33
C TYR A 14 10.00 0.75 14.63
N ILE A 15 10.58 0.14 13.60
CA ILE A 15 11.35 -1.11 13.74
C ILE A 15 12.56 -0.88 14.64
N ARG A 16 13.25 0.25 14.50
CA ARG A 16 14.45 0.60 15.28
C ARG A 16 14.11 0.94 16.71
N ILE A 17 13.11 1.80 16.95
CA ILE A 17 12.56 2.07 18.29
C ILE A 17 12.22 0.75 18.97
N TYR A 18 11.48 -0.14 18.29
CA TYR A 18 11.13 -1.46 18.80
C TYR A 18 12.34 -2.38 19.03
N LYS A 19 13.53 -2.13 18.48
CA LYS A 19 14.73 -2.92 18.78
C LYS A 19 15.56 -2.37 19.95
N ILE A 20 15.41 -1.09 20.29
CA ILE A 20 16.24 -0.41 21.31
C ILE A 20 15.54 -0.22 22.66
N VAL A 21 14.25 -0.56 22.78
CA VAL A 21 13.54 -0.55 24.06
C VAL A 21 14.12 -1.63 24.96
N ASP A 22 14.63 -1.22 26.14
CA ASP A 22 15.26 -2.09 27.13
C ASP A 22 14.25 -2.68 28.15
N ASP A 23 13.01 -2.17 28.21
CA ASP A 23 12.02 -2.62 29.18
C ASP A 23 11.37 -3.96 28.79
N SER A 24 11.26 -4.84 29.78
CA SER A 24 10.65 -6.17 29.69
C SER A 24 9.16 -6.17 30.04
N SER A 25 8.63 -5.03 30.50
CA SER A 25 7.23 -4.88 30.84
C SER A 25 6.34 -4.92 29.59
N ASN A 26 5.19 -5.62 29.68
CA ASN A 26 4.17 -5.68 28.62
C ASN A 26 3.31 -4.41 28.55
N ASN A 27 3.82 -3.28 29.05
CA ASN A 27 3.06 -2.05 29.16
C ASN A 27 3.13 -1.22 27.87
N THR A 28 2.20 -0.27 27.75
CA THR A 28 2.16 0.72 26.65
C THR A 28 3.19 1.84 26.83
N SER A 29 3.99 1.79 27.89
CA SER A 29 5.06 2.74 28.18
C SER A 29 6.43 2.14 27.91
N ILE A 30 7.33 2.98 27.43
CA ILE A 30 8.70 2.66 27.07
C ILE A 30 9.61 3.46 27.98
N VAL A 31 10.50 2.76 28.66
CA VAL A 31 11.58 3.37 29.44
C VAL A 31 12.91 3.18 28.69
N TRP A 32 13.69 4.26 28.58
CA TRP A 32 15.07 4.19 28.09
C TRP A 32 16.06 4.65 29.16
N ASP A 33 17.17 3.90 29.27
CA ASP A 33 18.37 4.42 29.92
C ASP A 33 19.00 5.50 29.01
N LEU A 34 18.98 6.75 29.47
CA LEU A 34 19.53 7.92 28.77
C LEU A 34 21.01 7.77 28.41
N LYS A 35 21.83 7.18 29.29
CA LYS A 35 23.27 7.02 29.03
C LYS A 35 23.49 6.01 27.92
N LYS A 36 22.77 4.90 27.95
CA LYS A 36 22.85 3.83 26.94
C LYS A 36 22.26 4.29 25.60
N LEU A 37 21.12 4.97 25.62
CA LEU A 37 20.49 5.57 24.44
C LEU A 37 21.44 6.51 23.69
N CYS A 38 22.04 7.47 24.40
CA CYS A 38 22.90 8.47 23.78
C CYS A 38 24.26 7.93 23.33
N LYS A 39 24.88 7.02 24.10
CA LYS A 39 26.23 6.52 23.80
C LYS A 39 26.24 5.29 22.88
N GLU A 40 25.24 4.43 22.97
CA GLU A 40 25.26 3.14 22.28
C GLU A 40 24.27 3.06 21.12
N PHE A 41 23.07 3.62 21.27
CA PHE A 41 22.00 3.42 20.30
C PHE A 41 21.90 4.54 19.25
N LEU A 42 21.81 5.81 19.65
CA LEU A 42 21.68 6.92 18.69
C LEU A 42 22.80 6.98 17.63
N PRO A 43 24.09 6.72 17.97
CA PRO A 43 25.15 6.70 16.96
C PRO A 43 25.06 5.52 15.98
N LYS A 44 24.48 4.39 16.40
CA LYS A 44 24.40 3.16 15.58
C LYS A 44 23.20 3.15 14.63
N TYR A 45 22.12 3.85 14.96
CA TYR A 45 20.87 3.82 14.21
C TYR A 45 20.63 5.12 13.42
N VAL A 46 21.24 5.23 12.24
CA VAL A 46 21.08 6.34 11.30
C VAL A 46 19.61 6.56 10.95
N GLY A 47 18.98 7.58 11.55
CA GLY A 47 17.56 7.93 11.33
C GLY A 47 16.65 7.86 12.57
N LEU A 48 17.20 7.61 13.77
CA LEU A 48 16.49 7.88 15.03
C LEU A 48 16.62 9.34 15.50
N GLY A 49 17.57 10.09 14.94
CA GLY A 49 17.80 11.50 15.26
C GLY A 49 19.30 11.80 15.36
N ARG A 50 19.69 13.05 15.11
CA ARG A 50 21.12 13.46 15.13
C ARG A 50 21.68 13.62 16.55
N ASN A 51 20.80 13.87 17.50
CA ASN A 51 21.11 14.01 18.91
C ASN A 51 19.85 13.66 19.72
N TYR A 52 20.00 13.68 21.04
CA TYR A 52 18.91 13.37 21.96
C TYR A 52 17.67 14.26 21.77
N LEU A 53 17.83 15.57 21.60
CA LEU A 53 16.70 16.48 21.41
C LEU A 53 15.93 16.16 20.13
N HIS A 54 16.65 15.89 19.04
CA HIS A 54 16.04 15.47 17.78
C HIS A 54 15.31 14.13 17.92
N PHE A 55 15.85 13.19 18.70
CA PHE A 55 15.19 11.92 18.98
C PHE A 55 13.87 12.10 19.74
N VAL A 56 13.87 12.94 20.78
CA VAL A 56 12.66 13.25 21.55
C VAL A 56 11.61 13.94 20.69
N LEU A 57 12.01 14.92 19.87
CA LEU A 57 11.12 15.59 18.92
C LEU A 57 10.54 14.62 17.91
N GLU A 58 11.33 13.65 17.42
CA GLU A 58 10.88 12.64 16.47
C GLU A 58 9.86 11.68 17.11
N LEU A 59 10.06 11.31 18.38
CA LEU A 59 9.08 10.53 19.15
C LEU A 59 7.77 11.29 19.32
N GLN A 60 7.84 12.55 19.76
CA GLN A 60 6.66 13.39 19.97
C GLN A 60 5.92 13.66 18.65
N TYR A 61 6.64 13.93 17.56
CA TYR A 61 6.06 14.08 16.22
C TYR A 61 5.32 12.81 15.78
N ARG A 62 5.82 11.64 16.20
CA ARG A 62 5.19 10.33 15.96
C ARG A 62 4.21 9.93 17.05
N GLY A 63 3.71 10.91 17.82
CA GLY A 63 2.61 10.76 18.76
C GLY A 63 2.95 10.10 20.09
N PHE A 64 4.22 9.79 20.37
CA PHE A 64 4.63 9.31 21.69
C PHE A 64 4.47 10.43 22.71
N GLU A 65 3.77 10.15 23.80
CA GLU A 65 3.53 11.11 24.87
C GLU A 65 4.49 10.86 26.03
N ARG A 66 5.05 11.93 26.59
CA ARG A 66 5.91 11.81 27.76
C ARG A 66 5.04 11.47 28.97
N VAL A 67 5.39 10.41 29.69
CA VAL A 67 4.74 10.07 30.95
C VAL A 67 5.31 11.00 32.03
N ASN A 68 4.45 11.88 32.56
CA ASN A 68 4.84 12.81 33.61
C ASN A 68 4.82 12.11 34.97
N GLY A 69 5.87 12.28 35.78
CA GLY A 69 5.89 11.86 37.19
C GLY A 69 6.72 10.62 37.54
N SER A 70 7.31 9.91 36.58
CA SER A 70 8.12 8.70 36.87
C SER A 70 9.58 8.97 37.24
N GLY A 71 10.05 10.22 37.15
CA GLY A 71 11.46 10.59 37.41
C GLY A 71 12.46 10.03 36.38
N GLN A 72 11.98 9.22 35.43
CA GLN A 72 12.75 8.62 34.35
C GLN A 72 12.26 9.15 32.99
N LEU A 73 13.03 8.87 31.92
CA LEU A 73 12.60 9.21 30.57
C LEU A 73 11.66 8.13 30.04
N GLU A 74 10.37 8.35 30.25
CA GLU A 74 9.31 7.43 29.86
C GLU A 74 8.40 8.04 28.80
N PHE A 75 8.16 7.29 27.74
CA PHE A 75 7.25 7.65 26.66
C PHE A 75 6.20 6.57 26.46
N GLY A 76 4.92 6.95 26.46
CA GLY A 76 3.79 6.07 26.21
C GLY A 76 3.25 6.20 24.79
N TYR A 77 2.80 5.08 24.24
CA TYR A 77 1.88 5.07 23.11
C TYR A 77 0.97 3.85 23.18
N GLU A 78 -0.35 4.04 23.09
CA GLU A 78 -1.36 2.99 23.31
C GLU A 78 -1.15 1.74 22.42
N ASN A 79 -0.64 1.93 21.20
CA ASN A 79 -0.37 0.85 20.25
C ASN A 79 1.09 0.36 20.21
N PHE A 80 1.98 0.93 21.03
CA PHE A 80 3.34 0.43 21.17
C PHE A 80 3.39 -0.57 22.33
N VAL A 81 3.24 -1.86 22.01
CA VAL A 81 3.24 -2.94 22.99
C VAL A 81 4.31 -3.98 22.65
N ARG A 82 5.16 -4.28 23.63
CA ARG A 82 6.23 -5.28 23.53
C ARG A 82 5.64 -6.66 23.22
N GLY A 83 6.31 -7.45 22.39
CA GLY A 83 5.83 -8.76 21.92
C GLY A 83 4.71 -8.69 20.86
N GLN A 84 4.14 -7.51 20.58
CA GLN A 84 3.05 -7.34 19.63
C GLN A 84 3.40 -6.35 18.49
N PRO A 85 4.44 -6.63 17.65
CA PRO A 85 4.87 -5.70 16.61
C PRO A 85 3.84 -5.49 15.50
N HIS A 86 2.84 -6.37 15.40
CA HIS A 86 1.69 -6.18 14.50
C HIS A 86 0.89 -4.91 14.84
N ARG A 87 0.89 -4.45 16.10
CA ARG A 87 0.23 -3.19 16.51
C ARG A 87 0.93 -1.94 15.99
N LEU A 88 2.23 -2.01 15.67
CA LEU A 88 2.98 -0.89 15.07
C LEU A 88 2.39 -0.47 13.71
N ARG A 89 1.69 -1.36 13.01
CA ARG A 89 0.97 -1.02 11.77
C ARG A 89 -0.15 0.00 12.03
N LYS A 90 -0.88 -0.15 13.14
CA LYS A 90 -1.92 0.82 13.53
C LYS A 90 -1.31 2.19 13.82
N MET A 91 -0.14 2.24 14.48
CA MET A 91 0.59 3.49 14.72
C MET A 91 0.96 4.19 13.41
N ALA A 92 1.55 3.45 12.47
CA ALA A 92 1.95 4.02 11.18
C ALA A 92 0.75 4.60 10.42
N LEU A 93 -0.37 3.86 10.38
CA LEU A 93 -1.61 4.31 9.76
C LEU A 93 -2.21 5.55 10.45
N GLN A 94 -2.21 5.59 11.79
CA GLN A 94 -2.75 6.73 12.56
C GLN A 94 -1.95 8.02 12.31
N LEU A 95 -0.62 7.92 12.20
CA LEU A 95 0.23 9.08 11.97
C LEU A 95 0.14 9.60 10.54
N GLU A 96 0.07 8.69 9.56
CA GLU A 96 -0.25 9.07 8.17
C GLU A 96 -1.61 9.76 8.11
N HIS A 97 -2.62 9.23 8.81
CA HIS A 97 -3.93 9.83 8.89
C HIS A 97 -3.86 11.25 9.48
N CYS A 98 -3.22 11.45 10.64
CA CYS A 98 -3.06 12.77 11.27
C CYS A 98 -2.27 13.79 10.43
N SER A 99 -1.21 13.34 9.76
CA SER A 99 -0.41 14.17 8.84
C SER A 99 -1.24 14.67 7.66
N MET A 100 -2.05 13.79 7.08
CA MET A 100 -2.80 14.10 5.87
C MET A 100 -4.08 14.91 6.12
N GLN A 101 -4.58 15.01 7.36
CA GLN A 101 -5.82 15.74 7.71
C GLN A 101 -5.88 17.16 7.13
N LYS A 102 -4.74 17.86 7.11
CA LYS A 102 -4.62 19.24 6.61
C LYS A 102 -4.39 19.34 5.11
N HIS A 103 -4.15 18.22 4.44
CA HIS A 103 -3.88 18.18 3.01
C HIS A 103 -5.18 18.06 2.22
N LYS A 104 -5.17 18.58 0.99
CA LYS A 104 -6.25 18.36 0.03
C LYS A 104 -6.25 16.91 -0.41
N VAL A 105 -7.44 16.31 -0.42
CA VAL A 105 -7.64 14.91 -0.82
C VAL A 105 -7.16 14.70 -2.25
N PHE A 106 -7.42 15.64 -3.16
CA PHE A 106 -7.00 15.53 -4.57
C PHE A 106 -5.49 15.45 -4.79
N ASN A 107 -4.68 16.01 -3.88
CA ASN A 107 -3.23 16.10 -4.02
C ASN A 107 -2.47 15.07 -3.20
N SER A 108 -3.18 14.18 -2.51
CA SER A 108 -2.55 13.24 -1.60
C SER A 108 -3.40 11.98 -1.47
N PHE A 109 -2.75 10.83 -1.49
CA PHE A 109 -3.36 9.54 -1.19
C PHE A 109 -2.35 8.72 -0.37
N PRO A 110 -2.80 7.74 0.42
CA PRO A 110 -1.89 6.89 1.18
C PRO A 110 -0.87 6.22 0.24
N PRO A 111 0.45 6.44 0.43
CA PRO A 111 1.48 6.01 -0.54
C PRO A 111 1.50 4.50 -0.74
N GLN A 112 1.08 3.75 0.28
CA GLN A 112 0.90 2.30 0.27
C GLN A 112 -0.09 1.77 -0.77
N PHE A 113 -0.96 2.60 -1.33
CA PHE A 113 -1.83 2.18 -2.43
C PHE A 113 -1.14 2.22 -3.80
N GLY A 114 0.00 2.90 -3.94
CA GLY A 114 0.75 2.94 -5.20
C GLY A 114 -0.07 3.47 -6.39
N LEU A 115 -1.07 4.32 -6.13
CA LEU A 115 -1.99 4.81 -7.16
C LEU A 115 -1.35 5.92 -8.00
N VAL A 116 -1.77 6.03 -9.25
CA VAL A 116 -1.41 7.19 -10.09
C VAL A 116 -2.33 8.36 -9.73
N ASN A 117 -1.76 9.55 -9.55
CA ASN A 117 -2.52 10.78 -9.22
C ASN A 117 -3.73 11.03 -10.14
N ARG A 118 -3.59 10.71 -11.43
CA ARG A 118 -4.66 10.88 -12.42
C ARG A 118 -5.86 9.96 -12.13
N LEU A 119 -5.61 8.71 -11.76
CA LEU A 119 -6.67 7.77 -11.37
C LEU A 119 -7.35 8.24 -10.08
N TRP A 120 -6.56 8.64 -9.08
CA TRP A 120 -7.09 9.15 -7.82
C TRP A 120 -8.00 10.36 -8.02
N SER A 121 -7.54 11.36 -8.78
CA SER A 121 -8.32 12.55 -9.11
C SER A 121 -9.61 12.22 -9.87
N TYR A 122 -9.58 11.20 -10.74
CA TYR A 122 -10.76 10.74 -11.47
C TYR A 122 -11.79 10.12 -10.52
N ILE A 123 -11.36 9.26 -9.60
CA ILE A 123 -12.25 8.63 -8.61
C ILE A 123 -12.90 9.67 -7.71
N LEU A 124 -12.15 10.64 -7.20
CA LEU A 124 -12.70 11.72 -6.37
C LEU A 124 -13.70 12.58 -7.15
N SER A 125 -13.42 12.86 -8.41
CA SER A 125 -14.35 13.57 -9.29
C SER A 125 -15.65 12.79 -9.51
N ARG A 126 -15.57 11.45 -9.61
CA ARG A 126 -16.75 10.57 -9.73
C ARG A 126 -17.58 10.50 -8.45
N GLU A 127 -16.95 10.58 -7.28
CA GLU A 127 -17.67 10.61 -6.00
C GLU A 127 -18.39 11.94 -5.79
N GLY A 128 -17.90 13.03 -6.41
CA GLY A 128 -18.46 14.37 -6.28
C GLY A 128 -17.71 15.27 -5.29
N SER A 129 -16.57 14.81 -4.77
CA SER A 129 -15.69 15.59 -3.90
C SER A 129 -15.15 16.85 -4.60
N SER A 130 -15.17 17.99 -3.88
CA SER A 130 -14.55 19.24 -4.34
C SER A 130 -13.02 19.14 -4.34
N ARG A 131 -12.35 19.84 -5.26
CA ARG A 131 -10.87 19.92 -5.32
C ARG A 131 -10.24 20.49 -4.06
N ASP A 132 -10.98 21.29 -3.31
CA ASP A 132 -10.53 21.94 -2.08
C ASP A 132 -10.82 21.13 -0.82
N THR A 133 -11.46 19.96 -0.95
CA THR A 133 -11.80 19.08 0.17
C THR A 133 -10.53 18.64 0.89
N LEU A 134 -10.52 18.78 2.21
CA LEU A 134 -9.45 18.30 3.08
C LEU A 134 -9.74 16.87 3.54
N TRP A 135 -8.70 16.12 3.88
CA TRP A 135 -8.89 14.80 4.49
C TRP A 135 -9.70 14.87 5.78
N ALA A 136 -9.51 15.92 6.59
CA ALA A 136 -10.27 16.13 7.82
C ALA A 136 -11.78 16.33 7.60
N SER A 137 -12.19 16.79 6.41
CA SER A 137 -13.60 17.07 6.10
C SER A 137 -14.33 15.91 5.43
N LEU A 138 -13.64 14.80 5.11
CA LEU A 138 -14.28 13.64 4.53
C LEU A 138 -15.15 12.91 5.56
N SER A 139 -16.40 12.67 5.19
CA SER A 139 -17.30 11.83 5.99
C SER A 139 -16.96 10.34 5.81
N ASN A 140 -17.38 9.51 6.79
CA ASN A 140 -17.27 8.06 6.65
C ASN A 140 -18.03 7.52 5.43
N ASN A 141 -19.14 8.16 5.05
CA ASN A 141 -19.91 7.78 3.87
C ASN A 141 -19.12 8.06 2.58
N SER A 142 -18.48 9.23 2.49
CA SER A 142 -17.59 9.57 1.37
C SER A 142 -16.41 8.61 1.28
N LEU A 143 -15.78 8.26 2.41
CA LEU A 143 -14.70 7.27 2.43
C LEU A 143 -15.17 5.89 1.96
N SER A 144 -16.37 5.45 2.35
CA SER A 144 -16.96 4.20 1.86
C SER A 144 -17.19 4.26 0.34
N SER A 145 -17.82 5.34 -0.14
CA SER A 145 -18.09 5.57 -1.56
C SER A 145 -16.81 5.56 -2.41
N ILE A 146 -15.75 6.25 -1.95
CA ILE A 146 -14.43 6.23 -2.59
C ILE A 146 -13.85 4.82 -2.59
N SER A 147 -13.97 4.06 -1.50
CA SER A 147 -13.49 2.67 -1.43
C SER A 147 -14.22 1.77 -2.42
N ASP A 148 -15.52 1.96 -2.55
CA ASP A 148 -16.36 1.20 -3.48
C ASP A 148 -16.01 1.53 -4.93
N LEU A 149 -15.84 2.82 -5.27
CA LEU A 149 -15.38 3.24 -6.59
C LEU A 149 -13.99 2.68 -6.93
N LEU A 150 -13.08 2.57 -5.96
CA LEU A 150 -11.76 1.98 -6.19
C LEU A 150 -11.82 0.48 -6.50
N LYS A 151 -12.77 -0.25 -5.93
CA LYS A 151 -12.87 -1.71 -6.04
C LYS A 151 -13.83 -2.17 -7.14
N HIS A 152 -14.88 -1.39 -7.40
CA HIS A 152 -16.01 -1.75 -8.24
C HIS A 152 -16.32 -0.62 -9.25
N CYS A 153 -15.27 -0.01 -9.83
CA CYS A 153 -15.43 1.03 -10.84
C CYS A 153 -16.01 0.43 -12.13
N THR A 154 -17.30 0.68 -12.40
CA THR A 154 -17.94 0.25 -13.63
C THR A 154 -17.70 1.26 -14.75
N PHE A 155 -17.48 0.73 -15.95
CA PHE A 155 -17.30 1.49 -17.18
C PHE A 155 -18.26 0.96 -18.24
N GLN A 156 -18.96 1.87 -18.90
CA GLN A 156 -19.80 1.51 -20.04
C GLN A 156 -18.92 1.43 -21.29
N VAL A 157 -18.88 0.26 -21.91
CA VAL A 157 -18.22 0.07 -23.21
C VAL A 157 -19.18 0.54 -24.28
N THR A 158 -18.85 1.65 -24.96
CA THR A 158 -19.70 2.23 -26.01
C THR A 158 -19.41 1.62 -27.37
N GLU A 159 -18.14 1.52 -27.74
CA GLU A 159 -17.69 1.01 -29.04
C GLU A 159 -16.34 0.31 -28.91
N LYS A 160 -16.00 -0.53 -29.90
CA LYS A 160 -14.64 -1.04 -30.08
C LYS A 160 -13.76 0.07 -30.68
N GLY A 161 -12.52 0.20 -30.21
CA GLY A 161 -11.60 1.23 -30.70
C GLY A 161 -11.33 1.11 -32.20
N GLN A 162 -11.16 2.25 -32.88
CA GLN A 162 -10.89 2.31 -34.32
C GLN A 162 -9.45 1.94 -34.70
N TYR A 163 -8.57 1.77 -33.70
CA TYR A 163 -7.21 1.28 -33.91
C TYR A 163 -7.25 -0.22 -34.20
N LYS A 164 -7.48 -0.54 -35.47
CA LYS A 164 -7.37 -1.88 -36.06
C LYS A 164 -5.90 -2.33 -36.16
N GLU A 165 -5.16 -2.31 -35.07
CA GLU A 165 -4.06 -3.27 -34.91
C GLU A 165 -4.62 -4.60 -34.42
N GLU A 166 -5.69 -5.07 -35.08
CA GLU A 166 -6.16 -6.43 -34.91
C GLU A 166 -5.13 -7.33 -35.60
N PHE A 167 -4.20 -7.88 -34.81
CA PHE A 167 -3.37 -9.02 -35.20
C PHE A 167 -4.21 -10.31 -35.28
N VAL A 168 -5.47 -10.23 -35.71
CA VAL A 168 -6.35 -11.39 -35.77
C VAL A 168 -7.09 -11.37 -37.09
N THR A 169 -6.75 -12.33 -37.93
CA THR A 169 -7.41 -12.52 -39.22
C THR A 169 -8.81 -13.11 -38.98
N ALA A 170 -9.86 -12.37 -39.36
CA ALA A 170 -11.21 -12.94 -39.46
C ALA A 170 -11.29 -13.86 -40.68
N GLY A 171 -11.95 -15.02 -40.56
CA GLY A 171 -12.10 -16.01 -41.65
C GLY A 171 -11.17 -17.23 -41.55
N ARG A 172 -11.05 -17.82 -40.36
CA ARG A 172 -10.21 -18.99 -40.10
C ARG A 172 -10.84 -20.28 -40.61
N VAL A 173 -10.01 -21.27 -40.94
CA VAL A 173 -10.46 -22.58 -41.44
C VAL A 173 -11.05 -23.41 -40.28
N PRO A 174 -12.27 -23.96 -40.43
CA PRO A 174 -12.88 -24.80 -39.41
C PRO A 174 -12.08 -26.08 -39.17
N LEU A 175 -11.85 -26.44 -37.89
CA LEU A 175 -11.20 -27.70 -37.53
C LEU A 175 -12.01 -28.93 -37.99
N SER A 176 -13.31 -28.79 -38.22
CA SER A 176 -14.15 -29.84 -38.77
C SER A 176 -13.72 -30.26 -40.18
N GLU A 177 -13.13 -29.34 -40.96
CA GLU A 177 -12.68 -29.57 -42.34
C GLU A 177 -11.22 -30.06 -42.42
N ILE A 178 -10.56 -30.24 -41.28
CA ILE A 178 -9.15 -30.62 -41.20
C ILE A 178 -8.99 -31.95 -40.45
N SER A 179 -8.09 -32.80 -40.92
CA SER A 179 -7.62 -33.96 -40.19
C SER A 179 -6.62 -33.52 -39.11
N LEU A 180 -7.00 -33.55 -37.83
CA LEU A 180 -6.14 -33.08 -36.72
C LEU A 180 -4.83 -33.86 -36.55
N LYS A 181 -4.73 -35.07 -37.12
CA LYS A 181 -3.50 -35.88 -37.05
C LYS A 181 -2.47 -35.47 -38.11
N THR A 182 -2.94 -35.06 -39.28
CA THR A 182 -2.09 -34.75 -40.45
C THR A 182 -2.06 -33.27 -40.80
N MET A 183 -3.00 -32.50 -40.26
CA MET A 183 -3.29 -31.11 -40.61
C MET A 183 -3.74 -30.90 -42.07
N GLU A 184 -4.14 -31.97 -42.75
CA GLU A 184 -4.61 -31.95 -44.15
C GLU A 184 -6.10 -31.59 -44.23
N SER A 185 -6.49 -30.88 -45.29
CA SER A 185 -7.88 -30.63 -45.65
C SER A 185 -8.61 -31.94 -45.98
N LYS A 186 -9.82 -32.09 -45.45
CA LYS A 186 -10.74 -33.18 -45.83
C LYS A 186 -11.42 -32.94 -47.17
N LEU A 187 -11.39 -31.71 -47.67
CA LEU A 187 -12.08 -31.29 -48.91
C LEU A 187 -11.14 -31.32 -50.13
N VAL A 188 -9.86 -30.98 -49.93
CA VAL A 188 -8.86 -30.90 -51.00
C VAL A 188 -7.63 -31.74 -50.63
N PRO A 189 -7.39 -32.87 -51.31
CA PRO A 189 -6.20 -33.70 -51.07
C PRO A 189 -4.90 -32.92 -51.27
N ASN A 190 -3.89 -33.21 -50.45
CA ASN A 190 -2.57 -32.56 -50.43
C ASN A 190 -2.54 -31.06 -50.06
N LEU A 191 -3.62 -30.52 -49.49
CA LEU A 191 -3.66 -29.16 -48.93
C LEU A 191 -3.59 -29.23 -47.40
N PHE A 192 -2.68 -28.49 -46.77
CA PHE A 192 -2.44 -28.53 -45.33
C PHE A 192 -2.56 -27.13 -44.70
N PHE A 193 -3.07 -27.07 -43.47
CA PHE A 193 -3.27 -25.82 -42.73
C PHE A 193 -2.64 -25.86 -41.34
N ALA A 194 -1.97 -24.79 -40.93
CA ALA A 194 -1.31 -24.71 -39.62
C ALA A 194 -1.27 -23.27 -39.09
N GLY A 195 -1.08 -23.11 -37.78
CA GLY A 195 -0.90 -21.81 -37.13
C GLY A 195 -2.19 -20.98 -37.06
N GLU A 196 -2.06 -19.67 -37.17
CA GLU A 196 -3.14 -18.70 -36.94
C GLU A 196 -4.30 -18.79 -37.95
N VAL A 197 -4.09 -19.44 -39.09
CA VAL A 197 -5.16 -19.67 -40.09
C VAL A 197 -6.25 -20.63 -39.57
N LEU A 198 -5.94 -21.44 -38.55
CA LEU A 198 -6.87 -22.39 -37.95
C LEU A 198 -7.79 -21.70 -36.94
N HIS A 199 -9.03 -22.15 -36.86
CA HIS A 199 -9.98 -21.70 -35.85
C HIS A 199 -9.65 -22.28 -34.45
N VAL A 200 -8.54 -21.82 -33.88
CA VAL A 200 -8.01 -22.16 -32.55
C VAL A 200 -7.57 -20.86 -31.87
N ASP A 201 -8.03 -20.67 -30.64
CA ASP A 201 -7.65 -19.54 -29.78
C ASP A 201 -6.87 -20.03 -28.55
N GLY A 202 -5.86 -19.28 -28.12
CA GLY A 202 -5.19 -19.48 -26.84
C GLY A 202 -5.97 -18.83 -25.71
N VAL A 203 -6.07 -19.50 -24.56
CA VAL A 203 -6.70 -18.97 -23.33
C VAL A 203 -5.67 -18.27 -22.46
#